data_AF-A0A509EJ06-F1
#
_entry.id   AF-A0A509EJ06-F1
#
_cell.length_a   1.000
_cell.length_b   1.000
_cell.length_c   1.000
_cell.angle_alpha   90.00
_cell.angle_beta   90.00
_cell.angle_gamma   90.00
#
_symmetry.space_group_name_H-M   'P 1'
#
loop_
_entity.id
_entity.type
_entity.pdbx_description
1 polymer ?
#
loop_
_entity_poly.entity_id
_entity_poly.type
_entity_poly.pdbx_seq_one_letter_code
_entity_poly.pdbx_strand_id
1 'polypeptide(L)'
;MAAGLRGEAPRGLTRAERGSVAVEHYDGLIALYGVAMGVRHARKHLAAYAEAGGGLDAADRTRLLTTTDPSTARALLRAAFGAPARAIPEAA
;
A
#
# COMPACT_ATOMS: atom_id res chain seq x y z
N MET A 1 -14.07 25.13 -3.76
CA MET A 1 -14.01 24.37 -5.03
C MET A 1 -12.66 23.68 -5.14
N ALA A 2 -12.62 22.38 -5.44
CA ALA A 2 -11.38 21.60 -5.49
C ALA A 2 -10.49 22.02 -6.68
N ALA A 3 -9.19 22.19 -6.43
CA ALA A 3 -8.23 22.74 -7.39
C ALA A 3 -8.11 21.95 -8.72
N GLY A 4 -8.39 20.63 -8.71
CA GLY A 4 -8.29 19.77 -9.89
C GLY A 4 -9.31 20.05 -11.01
N LEU A 5 -10.35 20.84 -10.76
CA LEU A 5 -11.37 21.17 -11.77
C LEU A 5 -10.93 22.27 -12.75
N ARG A 6 -9.77 22.91 -12.51
CA ARG A 6 -9.23 24.00 -13.35
C ARG A 6 -8.19 23.55 -14.39
N GLY A 7 -7.99 22.24 -14.55
CA GLY A 7 -6.96 21.69 -15.45
C GLY A 7 -5.54 21.80 -14.92
N GLU A 8 -5.37 22.22 -13.66
CA GLU A 8 -4.08 22.28 -13.00
C GLU A 8 -3.67 20.89 -12.53
N ALA A 9 -2.42 20.51 -12.83
CA ALA A 9 -1.90 19.20 -12.46
C ALA A 9 -2.01 19.03 -10.93
N PRO A 10 -2.66 17.96 -10.44
CA PRO A 10 -2.71 17.71 -9.01
C PRO A 10 -1.28 17.59 -8.47
N ARG A 11 -1.03 18.18 -7.29
CA ARG A 11 0.24 17.93 -6.61
C ARG A 11 0.42 16.42 -6.41
N GLY A 12 1.63 15.93 -6.64
CA GLY A 12 1.97 14.55 -6.32
C GLY A 12 1.79 14.27 -4.84
N LEU A 13 1.27 13.10 -4.49
CA LEU A 13 1.21 12.64 -3.11
C LEU A 13 2.63 12.29 -2.63
N THR A 14 2.97 12.74 -1.43
CA THR A 14 4.17 12.29 -0.73
C THR A 14 4.09 10.78 -0.46
N ARG A 15 5.24 10.17 -0.16
CA ARG A 15 5.30 8.75 0.23
C ARG A 15 4.38 8.41 1.39
N ALA A 16 4.40 9.22 2.44
CA ALA A 16 3.58 9.03 3.63
C ALA A 16 2.08 9.15 3.31
N GLU A 17 1.68 10.11 2.47
CA GLU A 17 0.30 10.24 2.00
C GLU A 17 -0.12 9.00 1.19
N ARG A 18 0.73 8.50 0.27
CA ARG A 18 0.44 7.27 -0.49
C ARG A 18 0.30 6.04 0.42
N GLY A 19 1.14 5.92 1.44
CA GLY A 19 1.03 4.86 2.44
C GLY A 19 -0.27 4.94 3.24
N SER A 20 -0.71 6.15 3.58
CA SER A 20 -1.98 6.38 4.27
C SER A 20 -3.17 5.98 3.39
N VAL A 21 -3.17 6.36 2.10
CA VAL A 21 -4.20 5.94 1.13
C VAL A 21 -4.23 4.42 0.95
N ALA A 22 -3.08 3.75 0.91
CA ALA A 22 -3.01 2.30 0.81
C ALA A 22 -3.64 1.60 2.02
N VAL A 23 -3.38 2.11 3.23
CA VAL A 23 -4.00 1.60 4.47
C VAL A 23 -5.50 1.89 4.49
N GLU A 24 -5.93 3.09 4.11
CA GLU A 24 -7.34 3.47 4.04
C GLU A 24 -8.11 2.55 3.08
N HIS A 25 -7.55 2.28 1.90
CA HIS A 25 -8.16 1.34 0.95
C HIS A 25 -8.27 -0.08 1.52
N TYR A 26 -7.21 -0.55 2.20
CA TYR A 26 -7.21 -1.83 2.87
C TYR A 26 -8.30 -1.93 3.96
N ASP A 27 -8.43 -0.90 4.79
CA ASP A 27 -9.44 -0.82 5.84
C ASP A 27 -10.86 -0.71 5.26
N GLY A 28 -11.03 -0.02 4.14
CA GLY A 28 -12.29 0.02 3.40
C GLY A 28 -12.77 -1.36 2.93
N LEU A 29 -11.85 -2.21 2.44
CA LEU A 29 -12.19 -3.58 2.05
C LEU A 29 -12.59 -4.45 3.25
N ILE A 30 -11.95 -4.26 4.41
CA ILE A 30 -12.32 -4.94 5.64
C ILE A 30 -13.69 -4.46 6.14
N ALA A 31 -13.95 -3.16 6.12
CA ALA A 31 -15.24 -2.61 6.54
C ALA A 31 -16.38 -3.11 5.65
N LEU A 32 -16.14 -3.23 4.34
CA LEU A 32 -17.14 -3.66 3.36
C LEU A 32 -17.46 -5.16 3.45
N TYR A 33 -16.44 -6.01 3.59
CA TYR A 33 -16.60 -7.47 3.49
C TYR A 33 -16.49 -8.22 4.82
N GLY A 34 -16.16 -7.52 5.92
CA GLY A 34 -15.74 -8.13 7.17
C GLY A 34 -14.30 -8.66 7.11
N VAL A 35 -13.74 -9.06 8.25
CA VAL A 35 -12.30 -9.37 8.37
C VAL A 35 -11.85 -10.49 7.43
N ALA A 36 -12.50 -11.66 7.48
CA ALA A 36 -12.03 -12.84 6.73
C ALA A 36 -12.07 -12.62 5.21
N MET A 37 -13.20 -12.11 4.69
CA MET A 37 -13.36 -11.84 3.27
C MET A 37 -12.62 -10.58 2.83
N GLY A 38 -12.59 -9.54 3.66
CA GLY A 38 -11.85 -8.31 3.39
C GLY A 38 -10.36 -8.57 3.19
N VAL A 39 -9.73 -9.36 4.07
CA VAL A 39 -8.32 -9.77 3.91
C VAL A 39 -8.12 -10.55 2.61
N ARG A 40 -9.00 -11.51 2.30
CA ARG A 40 -8.92 -12.30 1.06
C ARG A 40 -8.98 -11.43 -0.19
N HIS A 41 -9.86 -10.42 -0.20
CA HIS A 41 -9.99 -9.49 -1.31
C HIS A 41 -8.81 -8.52 -1.38
N ALA A 42 -8.38 -7.98 -0.24
CA ALA A 42 -7.30 -7.02 -0.14
C ALA A 42 -5.94 -7.57 -0.59
N ARG A 43 -5.67 -8.86 -0.36
CA ARG A 43 -4.41 -9.53 -0.78
C ARG A 43 -4.11 -9.38 -2.27
N LYS A 44 -5.12 -9.21 -3.13
CA LYS A 44 -4.96 -8.95 -4.57
C LYS A 44 -4.26 -7.61 -4.86
N HIS A 45 -4.36 -6.65 -3.96
CA HIS A 45 -3.81 -5.30 -4.10
C HIS A 45 -2.45 -5.13 -3.39
N LEU A 46 -2.14 -6.02 -2.44
CA LEU A 46 -0.94 -5.89 -1.60
C LEU A 46 0.37 -5.98 -2.38
N ALA A 47 0.43 -6.76 -3.46
CA ALA A 47 1.62 -6.84 -4.33
C ALA A 47 1.93 -5.48 -4.97
N ALA A 48 0.90 -4.84 -5.53
CA ALA A 48 1.04 -3.51 -6.14
C ALA A 48 1.47 -2.45 -5.12
N TYR A 49 0.92 -2.49 -3.89
CA TYR A 49 1.35 -1.56 -2.85
C TYR A 49 2.79 -1.82 -2.38
N ALA A 50 3.19 -3.09 -2.25
CA ALA A 50 4.56 -3.43 -1.88
C ALA A 50 5.57 -2.96 -2.92
N GLU A 51 5.25 -3.06 -4.22
CA GLU A 51 6.09 -2.60 -5.32
C GLU A 51 6.13 -1.07 -5.41
N ALA A 52 4.96 -0.42 -5.37
CA ALA A 52 4.87 1.03 -5.39
C ALA A 52 5.57 1.65 -4.15
N GLY A 53 5.47 0.99 -3.01
CA GLY A 53 6.19 1.34 -1.80
C GLY A 53 7.69 1.06 -1.92
N GLY A 54 8.12 -0.15 -2.28
CA GLY A 54 9.54 -0.49 -2.43
C GLY A 54 10.40 -0.40 -1.16
N GLY A 55 9.81 -0.07 -0.01
CA GLY A 55 10.51 0.04 1.28
C GLY A 55 10.62 -1.27 2.05
N LEU A 56 10.04 -2.37 1.54
CA LEU A 56 10.09 -3.69 2.17
C LEU A 56 11.26 -4.51 1.63
N ASP A 57 11.87 -5.32 2.50
CA ASP A 57 12.74 -6.41 2.06
C ASP A 57 11.93 -7.63 1.56
N ALA A 58 12.63 -8.67 1.11
CA ALA A 58 11.98 -9.86 0.58
C ALA A 58 11.16 -10.63 1.63
N ALA A 59 11.58 -10.62 2.89
CA ALA A 59 10.90 -11.32 3.97
C ALA A 59 9.59 -10.60 4.34
N ASP A 60 9.65 -9.28 4.50
CA ASP A 60 8.50 -8.44 4.80
C ASP A 60 7.51 -8.37 3.63
N ARG A 61 8.00 -8.34 2.38
CA ARG A 61 7.13 -8.48 1.19
C ARG A 61 6.40 -9.82 1.22
N THR A 62 7.11 -10.92 1.46
CA THR A 62 6.49 -12.26 1.56
C THR A 62 5.46 -12.31 2.68
N ARG A 63 5.79 -11.76 3.86
CA ARG A 63 4.89 -11.67 5.01
C ARG A 63 3.64 -10.85 4.68
N LEU A 64 3.76 -9.73 3.98
CA LEU A 64 2.62 -8.91 3.57
C LEU A 64 1.67 -9.67 2.64
N LEU A 65 2.21 -10.44 1.69
CA LEU A 65 1.39 -11.18 0.71
C LEU A 65 0.70 -12.43 1.27
N THR A 66 1.14 -12.91 2.43
CA THR A 66 0.69 -14.17 3.03
C THR A 66 -0.06 -13.99 4.34
N THR A 67 0.11 -12.87 5.04
CA THR A 67 -0.56 -12.62 6.32
C THR A 67 -2.08 -12.64 6.19
N THR A 68 -2.73 -13.23 7.20
CA THR A 68 -4.18 -13.16 7.40
C THR A 68 -4.57 -12.19 8.52
N ASP A 69 -3.60 -11.64 9.24
CA ASP A 69 -3.80 -10.68 10.32
C ASP A 69 -3.83 -9.23 9.77
N PRO A 70 -4.96 -8.51 9.95
CA PRO A 70 -5.08 -7.12 9.53
C PRO A 70 -4.08 -6.17 10.17
N SER A 71 -3.68 -6.41 11.42
CA SER A 71 -2.76 -5.51 12.12
C SER A 71 -1.36 -5.58 11.50
N THR A 72 -0.88 -6.80 11.24
CA THR A 72 0.36 -7.06 10.48
C THR A 72 0.30 -6.44 9.09
N ALA A 73 -0.80 -6.62 8.34
CA ALA A 73 -0.93 -6.06 6.99
C ALA A 73 -0.83 -4.53 6.98
N ARG A 74 -1.50 -3.84 7.91
CA ARG A 74 -1.43 -2.37 8.04
C ARG A 74 -0.02 -1.88 8.38
N ALA A 75 0.66 -2.57 9.28
CA ALA A 75 2.02 -2.21 9.68
C ALA A 75 2.99 -2.32 8.49
N LEU A 76 2.93 -3.42 7.76
CA LEU A 76 3.75 -3.66 6.57
C LEU A 76 3.39 -2.72 5.41
N LEU A 77 2.11 -2.38 5.23
CA LEU A 77 1.70 -1.35 4.28
C LEU A 77 2.31 0.01 4.63
N ARG A 78 2.31 0.43 5.89
CA ARG A 78 3.01 1.67 6.28
C ARG A 78 4.51 1.59 6.05
N ALA A 79 5.13 0.47 6.42
CA ALA A 79 6.57 0.27 6.26
C ALA A 79 7.00 0.33 4.79
N ALA A 80 6.19 -0.21 3.87
CA ALA A 80 6.46 -0.16 2.43
C ALA A 80 6.66 1.27 1.91
N PHE A 81 6.01 2.26 2.53
CA PHE A 81 6.12 3.66 2.14
C PHE A 81 6.98 4.51 3.08
N GLY A 82 7.42 3.96 4.22
CA GLY A 82 8.20 4.67 5.24
C GLY A 82 9.69 4.80 4.94
N ALA A 83 10.28 3.81 4.25
CA ALA A 83 11.66 3.88 3.78
C ALA A 83 11.72 4.34 2.31
N PRO A 84 12.82 4.98 1.85
CA PRO A 84 13.05 5.18 0.43
C PRO A 84 13.03 3.81 -0.27
N ALA A 85 12.41 3.74 -1.45
CA ALA A 85 12.40 2.49 -2.21
C ALA A 85 13.84 2.04 -2.44
N ARG A 86 14.13 0.78 -2.16
CA ARG A 86 15.39 0.19 -2.62
C ARG A 86 15.34 0.25 -4.14
N ALA A 87 16.29 0.96 -4.77
CA ALA A 87 16.42 0.95 -6.21
C ALA A 87 16.52 -0.51 -6.66
N ILE A 88 15.61 -0.92 -7.54
CA ILE A 88 15.74 -2.19 -8.25
C ILE A 88 16.86 -1.93 -9.27
N PRO A 89 18.02 -2.62 -9.20
CA PRO A 89 19.00 -2.50 -10.26
C PRO A 89 18.33 -2.94 -11.56
N GLU A 90 18.34 -2.07 -12.58
CA GLU A 90 17.98 -2.50 -13.93
C GLU A 90 18.89 -3.67 -14.30
N ALA A 91 18.26 -4.79 -14.67
CA ALA A 91 18.98 -5.90 -15.25
C ALA A 91 19.56 -5.41 -16.59
N ALA A 92 20.89 -5.36 -16.65
CA ALA A 92 21.68 -5.00 -17.82
C ALA A 92 21.58 -6.05 -18.94
#